data_AF-A0A931Z425-F1
#
_entry.id   AF-A0A931Z425-F1
#
_cell.length_a   1.000
_cell.length_b   1.000
_cell.length_c   1.000
_cell.angle_alpha   90.00
_cell.angle_beta   90.00
_cell.angle_gamma   90.00
#
_symmetry.space_group_name_H-M   'P 1'
#
loop_
_entity.id
_entity.type
_entity.pdbx_description
1 polymer ?
#
loop_
_entity_poly.entity_id
_entity_poly.type
_entity_poly.pdbx_seq_one_letter_code
_entity_poly.pdbx_strand_id
1 'polypeptide(L)'
;AGHQWNEGDVSCSVVRRVALPDAFFAIDGLFETLLTVLRQMEVFPAAIAAENERNLPFLATTTILMEAVKGGAGRETAHEAIKEHALAAAKALRTGPPSPRGSGEASGASLLDRLAGDKRLSLTKKKLSEVLAQSERFVGAAPHQVDAFVAAVAPLGKKHKGAADYRPGKLL
;
A
#
# COMPACT_ATOMS: atom_id res chain seq x y z
N ALA A 1 -15.52 33.39 11.61
CA ALA A 1 -15.33 34.84 11.88
C ALA A 1 -16.71 35.43 12.19
N GLY A 2 -16.81 36.37 13.14
CA GLY A 2 -18.10 37.04 13.43
C GLY A 2 -18.45 37.33 14.89
N HIS A 3 -17.52 37.21 15.85
CA HIS A 3 -17.79 37.52 17.26
C HIS A 3 -17.27 38.89 17.74
N GLN A 4 -16.66 39.66 16.85
CA GLN A 4 -16.18 41.00 17.19
C GLN A 4 -17.36 41.98 17.21
N TRP A 5 -17.59 42.64 18.34
CA TRP A 5 -18.60 43.69 18.48
C TRP A 5 -17.97 45.07 18.24
N ASN A 6 -18.58 45.89 17.38
CA ASN A 6 -18.13 47.24 17.02
C ASN A 6 -16.62 47.29 16.65
N GLU A 7 -15.85 48.23 17.21
CA GLU A 7 -14.40 48.36 16.99
C GLU A 7 -13.56 47.27 17.70
N GLY A 8 -14.16 46.48 18.59
CA GLY A 8 -13.53 45.37 19.31
C GLY A 8 -13.50 45.52 20.84
N ASP A 9 -13.20 44.41 21.52
CA ASP A 9 -13.09 44.34 22.98
C ASP A 9 -11.97 43.36 23.43
N VAL A 10 -11.81 43.19 24.74
CA VAL A 10 -10.74 42.36 25.34
C VAL A 10 -11.06 40.86 25.40
N SER A 11 -12.26 40.42 25.05
CA SER A 11 -12.63 38.98 25.11
C SER A 11 -11.72 38.11 24.25
N CYS A 12 -11.26 38.64 23.11
CA CYS A 12 -10.31 37.96 22.24
C CYS A 12 -8.89 37.88 22.83
N SER A 13 -8.56 38.66 23.87
CA SER A 13 -7.21 38.75 24.44
C SER A 13 -6.76 37.41 25.01
N VAL A 14 -7.56 36.78 25.87
CA VAL A 14 -7.20 35.49 26.49
C VAL A 14 -7.12 34.38 25.44
N VAL A 15 -8.08 34.33 24.52
CA VAL A 15 -8.11 33.31 23.45
C VAL A 15 -6.88 33.44 22.57
N ARG A 16 -6.52 34.66 22.14
CA ARG A 16 -5.35 34.88 21.28
C ARG A 16 -4.04 34.62 21.99
N ARG A 17 -3.94 34.90 23.29
CA ARG A 17 -2.74 34.65 24.10
C ARG A 17 -2.43 33.16 24.28
N VAL A 18 -3.46 32.31 24.27
CA VAL A 18 -3.30 30.86 24.37
C VAL A 18 -3.25 30.24 22.97
N ALA A 19 -4.30 30.44 22.17
CA ALA A 19 -4.47 29.71 20.92
C ALA A 19 -3.40 30.05 19.87
N LEU A 20 -2.91 31.30 19.79
CA LEU A 20 -1.91 31.64 18.78
C LEU A 20 -0.54 31.03 19.11
N PRO A 21 0.07 31.27 20.29
CA PRO A 21 1.36 30.64 20.60
C PRO A 21 1.27 29.11 20.62
N ASP A 22 0.23 28.55 21.23
CA ASP A 22 0.10 27.10 21.37
C ASP A 22 -0.11 26.42 20.01
N ALA A 23 -0.82 27.04 19.06
CA ALA A 23 -0.94 26.52 17.71
C ALA A 23 0.42 26.49 16.99
N PHE A 24 1.26 27.52 17.17
CA PHE A 24 2.62 27.55 16.60
C PHE A 24 3.54 26.51 17.25
N PHE A 25 3.49 26.36 18.58
CA PHE A 25 4.28 25.31 19.26
C PHE A 25 3.80 23.91 18.88
N ALA A 26 2.50 23.69 18.77
CA ALA A 26 1.94 22.41 18.37
C ALA A 26 2.38 22.04 16.94
N ILE A 27 2.24 22.95 15.96
CA ILE A 27 2.63 22.65 14.59
C ILE A 27 4.14 22.48 14.42
N ASP A 28 4.94 23.26 15.16
CA ASP A 28 6.40 23.10 15.19
C ASP A 28 6.79 21.72 15.73
N GLY A 29 6.26 21.32 16.89
CA GLY A 29 6.50 20.00 17.46
C GLY A 29 5.99 18.84 16.58
N LEU A 30 4.88 19.04 15.85
CA LEU A 30 4.40 18.08 14.85
C LEU A 30 5.39 17.92 13.69
N PHE A 31 5.97 19.02 13.20
CA PHE A 31 6.98 18.96 12.15
C PHE A 31 8.29 18.32 12.63
N GLU A 32 8.76 18.63 13.83
CA GLU A 32 9.92 17.97 14.44
C GLU A 32 9.75 16.45 14.51
N THR A 33 8.58 16.02 14.98
CA THR A 33 8.23 14.60 15.10
C THR A 33 8.13 13.94 13.73
N LEU A 34 7.41 14.56 12.78
CA LEU A 34 7.23 14.04 11.44
C LEU A 34 8.58 13.88 10.70
N LEU A 35 9.44 14.90 10.79
CA LEU A 35 10.77 14.85 10.17
C LEU A 35 11.64 13.76 10.78
N THR A 36 11.52 13.52 12.09
CA THR A 36 12.25 12.43 12.74
C THR A 36 11.79 11.07 12.22
N VAL A 37 10.48 10.85 12.15
CA VAL A 37 9.89 9.62 11.59
C VAL A 37 10.34 9.40 10.15
N LEU A 38 10.25 10.41 9.29
CA LEU A 38 10.64 10.29 7.88
C LEU A 38 12.13 9.97 7.70
N ARG A 39 13.00 10.45 8.59
CA ARG A 39 14.46 10.19 8.53
C ARG A 39 14.86 8.84 9.11
N GLN A 40 14.07 8.30 10.02
CA GLN A 40 14.32 7.02 10.70
C GLN A 40 13.47 5.87 10.15
N MET A 41 12.62 6.14 9.15
CA MET A 41 11.76 5.13 8.54
C MET A 41 12.59 4.06 7.83
N GLU A 42 12.44 2.81 8.26
CA GLU A 42 13.02 1.64 7.61
C GLU A 42 11.96 0.90 6.78
N VAL A 43 12.38 0.43 5.61
CA VAL A 43 11.54 -0.40 4.73
C VAL A 43 12.07 -1.84 4.81
N PHE A 44 11.16 -2.81 4.90
CA PHE A 44 11.48 -4.23 5.00
C PHE A 44 11.01 -4.98 3.74
N PRO A 45 11.82 -5.03 2.66
CA PRO A 45 11.42 -5.64 1.39
C PRO A 45 10.99 -7.10 1.51
N ALA A 46 11.61 -7.88 2.41
CA ALA A 46 11.25 -9.29 2.61
C ALA A 46 9.82 -9.48 3.15
N ALA A 47 9.40 -8.62 4.08
CA ALA A 47 8.04 -8.66 4.61
C ALA A 47 7.01 -8.23 3.54
N ILE A 48 7.34 -7.22 2.73
CA ILE A 48 6.51 -6.77 1.61
C ILE A 48 6.39 -7.89 0.56
N ALA A 49 7.50 -8.55 0.22
CA ALA A 49 7.51 -9.66 -0.72
C ALA A 49 6.67 -10.85 -0.23
N ALA A 50 6.76 -11.19 1.06
CA ALA A 50 5.95 -12.25 1.65
C ALA A 50 4.44 -11.94 1.63
N GLU A 51 4.06 -10.70 1.92
CA GLU A 51 2.66 -10.26 1.83
C GLU A 51 2.18 -10.26 0.38
N ASN A 52 3.03 -9.84 -0.57
CA ASN A 52 2.72 -9.90 -2.00
C ASN A 52 2.55 -11.35 -2.48
N GLU A 53 3.46 -12.25 -2.16
CA GLU A 53 3.37 -13.67 -2.52
C GLU A 53 2.07 -14.30 -2.02
N ARG A 54 1.66 -13.94 -0.80
CA ARG A 54 0.42 -14.41 -0.17
C ARG A 54 -0.84 -13.89 -0.85
N ASN A 55 -0.88 -12.61 -1.24
CA ASN A 55 -2.13 -11.96 -1.67
C ASN A 55 -2.26 -11.75 -3.19
N LEU A 56 -1.14 -11.58 -3.90
CA LEU A 56 -1.13 -11.29 -5.34
C LEU A 56 -1.88 -12.34 -6.19
N PRO A 57 -1.84 -13.66 -5.89
CA PRO A 57 -2.64 -14.64 -6.62
C PRO A 57 -4.15 -14.34 -6.62
N PHE A 58 -4.69 -13.80 -5.53
CA PHE A 58 -6.11 -13.44 -5.42
C PHE A 58 -6.44 -12.19 -6.25
N LEU A 59 -5.55 -11.20 -6.23
CA LEU A 59 -5.69 -9.97 -7.01
C LEU A 59 -5.52 -10.21 -8.52
N ALA A 60 -4.74 -11.23 -8.90
CA ALA A 60 -4.47 -11.59 -10.27
C ALA A 60 -5.55 -12.47 -10.92
N THR A 61 -6.63 -12.83 -10.22
CA THR A 61 -7.67 -13.75 -10.71
C THR A 61 -8.29 -13.33 -12.04
N THR A 62 -8.49 -12.03 -12.28
CA THR A 62 -8.97 -11.53 -13.58
C THR A 62 -7.94 -11.73 -14.70
N THR A 63 -6.66 -11.51 -14.43
CA THR A 63 -5.58 -11.75 -15.41
C THR A 63 -5.44 -13.24 -15.70
N ILE A 64 -5.51 -14.08 -14.67
CA ILE A 64 -5.51 -15.54 -14.81
C ILE A 64 -6.71 -16.02 -15.64
N LEU A 65 -7.90 -15.46 -15.40
CA LEU A 65 -9.09 -15.74 -16.22
C LEU A 65 -8.85 -15.40 -17.69
N MET A 66 -8.28 -14.23 -17.97
CA MET A 66 -7.98 -13.83 -19.35
C MET A 66 -6.98 -14.79 -20.01
N GLU A 67 -5.94 -15.23 -19.30
CA GLU A 67 -4.97 -16.20 -19.83
C GLU A 67 -5.58 -17.59 -20.03
N ALA A 68 -6.47 -18.04 -19.14
CA ALA A 68 -7.20 -19.29 -19.31
C ALA A 68 -8.10 -19.24 -20.57
N VAL A 69 -8.81 -18.13 -20.77
CA VAL A 69 -9.65 -17.91 -21.96
C VAL A 69 -8.81 -17.86 -23.24
N LYS A 70 -7.66 -17.18 -23.24
CA LYS A 70 -6.71 -17.20 -24.37
C LYS A 70 -6.17 -18.59 -24.65
N GLY A 71 -6.03 -19.43 -23.61
CA GLY A 71 -5.67 -20.83 -23.71
C GLY A 71 -6.80 -21.76 -24.18
N GLY A 72 -7.99 -21.22 -24.49
CA GLY A 72 -9.13 -21.98 -25.02
C GLY A 72 -10.16 -22.42 -23.98
N ALA A 73 -10.02 -22.02 -22.71
CA ALA A 73 -11.04 -22.30 -21.71
C ALA A 73 -12.30 -21.45 -21.93
N GLY A 74 -13.48 -22.02 -21.68
CA GLY A 74 -14.73 -21.26 -21.67
C GLY A 74 -14.72 -20.25 -20.52
N ARG A 75 -15.11 -18.99 -20.80
CA ARG A 75 -15.04 -17.88 -19.83
C ARG A 75 -15.76 -18.19 -18.51
N GLU A 76 -17.01 -18.63 -18.58
CA GLU A 76 -17.80 -18.94 -17.38
C GLU A 76 -17.24 -20.14 -16.62
N THR A 77 -16.80 -21.17 -17.33
CA THR A 77 -16.16 -22.35 -16.75
C THR A 77 -14.87 -22.00 -16.02
N ALA A 78 -14.04 -21.14 -16.61
CA ALA A 78 -12.81 -20.66 -16.01
C ALA A 78 -13.09 -19.75 -14.81
N HIS A 79 -14.09 -18.88 -14.90
CA HIS A 79 -14.48 -18.00 -13.79
C HIS A 79 -14.93 -18.81 -12.57
N GLU A 80 -15.84 -19.78 -12.74
CA GLU A 80 -16.30 -20.60 -11.61
C GLU A 80 -15.18 -21.47 -11.02
N ALA A 81 -14.28 -22.02 -11.86
CA ALA A 81 -13.11 -22.76 -11.37
C ALA A 81 -12.18 -21.87 -10.52
N ILE A 82 -11.89 -20.65 -10.99
CA ILE A 82 -11.05 -19.69 -10.25
C ILE A 82 -11.71 -19.31 -8.92
N LYS A 83 -13.01 -19.01 -8.93
CA LYS A 83 -13.78 -18.64 -7.74
C LYS A 83 -13.80 -19.76 -6.70
N GLU A 84 -14.05 -21.00 -7.13
CA GLU A 84 -14.05 -22.18 -6.26
C GLU A 84 -12.69 -22.33 -5.53
N HIS A 85 -11.59 -22.28 -6.28
CA HIS A 85 -10.24 -22.41 -5.73
C HIS A 85 -9.83 -21.22 -4.87
N ALA A 86 -10.21 -19.99 -5.25
CA ALA A 86 -9.95 -18.79 -4.46
C ALA A 86 -10.68 -18.84 -3.10
N LEU A 87 -11.95 -19.26 -3.07
CA LEU A 87 -12.70 -19.40 -1.82
C LEU A 87 -12.10 -20.52 -0.93
N ALA A 88 -11.70 -21.64 -1.53
CA ALA A 88 -11.07 -22.73 -0.80
C ALA A 88 -9.71 -22.32 -0.21
N ALA A 89 -8.88 -21.61 -0.98
CA ALA A 89 -7.59 -21.09 -0.51
C ALA A 89 -7.77 -20.02 0.58
N ALA A 90 -8.73 -19.10 0.42
CA ALA A 90 -9.04 -18.10 1.44
C ALA A 90 -9.55 -18.73 2.75
N LYS A 91 -10.36 -19.80 2.66
CA LYS A 91 -10.79 -20.57 3.83
C LYS A 91 -9.59 -21.23 4.52
N ALA A 92 -8.71 -21.89 3.76
CA ALA A 92 -7.50 -22.53 4.30
C ALA A 92 -6.55 -21.54 4.98
N LEU A 93 -6.46 -20.30 4.50
CA LEU A 93 -5.70 -19.22 5.15
C LEU A 93 -6.32 -18.76 6.47
N ARG A 94 -7.66 -18.83 6.61
CA ARG A 94 -8.37 -18.35 7.82
C ARG A 94 -8.53 -19.42 8.89
N THR A 95 -8.72 -20.68 8.48
CA THR A 95 -9.06 -21.79 9.39
C THR A 95 -7.95 -22.83 9.51
N GLY A 96 -6.89 -22.74 8.70
CA GLY A 96 -5.74 -23.63 8.78
C GLY A 96 -4.85 -23.31 9.99
N PRO A 97 -4.00 -24.26 10.42
CA PRO A 97 -3.02 -24.01 11.47
C PRO A 97 -2.11 -22.82 11.09
N PRO A 98 -1.71 -21.97 12.06
CA PRO A 98 -0.76 -20.90 11.80
C PRO A 98 0.50 -21.51 11.20
N SER A 99 0.87 -21.04 10.01
CA SER A 99 2.08 -21.49 9.33
C SER A 99 3.31 -21.28 10.22
N PRO A 100 4.30 -22.19 10.20
CA PRO A 100 5.59 -21.88 10.79
C PRO A 100 6.12 -20.58 10.18
N ARG A 101 6.52 -19.66 11.05
CA ARG A 101 7.01 -18.32 10.69
C ARG A 101 8.15 -18.44 9.66
N GLY A 102 8.04 -17.72 8.54
CA GLY A 102 9.20 -17.35 7.72
C GLY A 102 9.40 -18.10 6.41
N SER A 103 8.64 -19.15 6.12
CA SER A 103 8.56 -19.72 4.76
C SER A 103 7.24 -19.29 4.13
N GLY A 104 7.26 -18.68 2.94
CA GLY A 104 6.07 -18.40 2.13
C GLY A 104 5.21 -19.65 1.82
N GLU A 105 5.69 -20.82 2.22
CA GLU A 105 4.98 -22.08 2.29
C GLU A 105 4.02 -22.14 3.50
N ALA A 106 2.95 -21.35 3.44
CA ALA A 106 1.89 -21.34 4.46
C ALA A 106 0.58 -21.93 3.94
N SER A 107 0.23 -23.13 4.45
CA SER A 107 -1.09 -23.76 4.44
C SER A 107 -1.64 -24.23 3.07
N GLY A 108 -1.51 -25.54 2.81
CA GLY A 108 -2.41 -26.32 1.96
C GLY A 108 -2.59 -25.86 0.51
N ALA A 109 -1.62 -26.20 -0.35
CA ALA A 109 -1.58 -25.93 -1.80
C ALA A 109 -1.93 -24.47 -2.14
N SER A 110 -0.89 -23.69 -2.49
CA SER A 110 -1.05 -22.30 -2.91
C SER A 110 -2.19 -22.20 -3.93
N LEU A 111 -2.91 -21.06 -3.99
CA LEU A 111 -3.96 -20.86 -4.99
C LEU A 111 -3.45 -21.24 -6.40
N LEU A 112 -2.18 -20.98 -6.70
CA LEU A 112 -1.54 -21.39 -7.95
C LEU A 112 -1.47 -22.90 -8.15
N ASP A 113 -1.16 -23.68 -7.11
CA ASP A 113 -1.14 -25.14 -7.18
C ASP A 113 -2.55 -25.70 -7.47
N ARG A 114 -3.56 -25.13 -6.81
CA ARG A 114 -4.97 -25.51 -7.01
C ARG A 114 -5.42 -25.21 -8.44
N LEU A 115 -5.10 -24.02 -8.94
CA LEU A 115 -5.44 -23.61 -10.30
C LEU A 115 -4.68 -24.42 -11.35
N ALA A 116 -3.39 -24.71 -11.13
CA ALA A 116 -2.58 -25.53 -12.04
C ALA A 116 -3.07 -26.98 -12.13
N GLY A 117 -3.68 -27.50 -11.06
CA GLY A 117 -4.28 -28.83 -11.03
C GLY A 117 -5.65 -28.92 -11.70
N ASP A 118 -6.29 -27.79 -12.01
CA ASP A 118 -7.64 -27.78 -12.58
C ASP A 118 -7.61 -27.84 -14.10
N LYS A 119 -8.02 -28.99 -14.65
CA LYS A 119 -8.10 -29.23 -16.09
C LYS A 119 -9.01 -28.22 -16.82
N ARG A 120 -10.00 -27.60 -16.13
CA ARG A 120 -10.89 -26.58 -16.71
C ARG A 120 -10.14 -25.33 -17.16
N LEU A 121 -8.99 -25.03 -16.53
CA LEU A 121 -8.23 -23.80 -16.79
C LEU A 121 -7.18 -23.97 -17.89
N SER A 122 -6.70 -25.19 -18.12
CA SER A 122 -5.62 -25.48 -19.09
C SER A 122 -4.38 -24.60 -18.88
N LEU A 123 -4.08 -24.21 -17.63
CA LEU A 123 -2.94 -23.39 -17.26
C LEU A 123 -1.92 -24.21 -16.47
N THR A 124 -0.64 -24.11 -16.83
CA THR A 124 0.45 -24.73 -16.06
C THR A 124 0.88 -23.84 -14.91
N LYS A 125 1.47 -24.45 -13.87
CA LYS A 125 2.08 -23.69 -12.77
C LYS A 125 3.11 -22.67 -13.26
N LYS A 126 3.93 -23.03 -14.26
CA LYS A 126 4.90 -22.14 -14.90
C LYS A 126 4.21 -20.89 -15.49
N LYS A 127 3.14 -21.08 -16.25
CA LYS A 127 2.39 -19.98 -16.86
C LYS A 127 1.75 -19.07 -15.80
N LEU A 128 1.21 -19.64 -14.73
CA LEU A 128 0.68 -18.88 -13.59
C LEU A 128 1.77 -18.06 -12.88
N SER A 129 2.94 -18.64 -12.65
CA SER A 129 4.09 -17.92 -12.08
C SER A 129 4.57 -16.79 -12.99
N GLU A 130 4.61 -17.00 -14.31
CA GLU A 130 4.95 -15.95 -15.28
C GLU A 130 3.95 -14.78 -15.26
N VAL A 131 2.66 -15.05 -15.06
CA VAL A 131 1.63 -14.00 -14.92
C VAL A 131 1.88 -13.17 -13.67
N LEU A 132 2.23 -13.79 -12.55
CA LEU A 132 2.49 -13.08 -11.29
C LEU A 132 3.85 -12.35 -11.29
N ALA A 133 4.83 -12.88 -12.00
CA ALA A 133 6.14 -12.26 -12.15
C ALA A 133 6.08 -10.90 -12.88
N GLN A 134 4.99 -10.62 -13.60
CA GLN A 134 4.73 -9.33 -14.23
C GLN A 134 4.20 -8.30 -13.22
N SER A 135 4.89 -8.15 -12.09
CA SER A 135 4.52 -7.30 -10.95
C SER A 135 4.24 -5.85 -11.35
N GLU A 136 4.96 -5.33 -12.35
CA GLU A 136 4.75 -3.99 -12.91
C GLU A 136 3.33 -3.76 -13.44
N ARG A 137 2.66 -4.81 -13.93
CA ARG A 137 1.28 -4.69 -14.43
C ARG A 137 0.27 -4.45 -13.32
N PHE A 138 0.63 -4.75 -12.07
CA PHE A 138 -0.28 -4.66 -10.92
C PHE A 138 -0.15 -3.36 -10.14
N VAL A 139 0.84 -2.52 -10.45
CA VAL A 139 1.04 -1.21 -9.78
C VAL A 139 0.47 -0.03 -10.57
N GLY A 140 -0.10 -0.29 -11.76
CA GLY A 140 -0.70 0.74 -12.60
C GLY A 140 0.27 1.86 -12.95
N ALA A 141 -0.16 3.11 -12.77
CA ALA A 141 0.65 4.30 -13.05
C ALA A 141 1.44 4.80 -11.82
N ALA A 142 1.53 4.03 -10.74
CA ALA A 142 2.13 4.50 -9.48
C ALA A 142 3.57 5.04 -9.65
N PRO A 143 4.50 4.39 -10.38
CA PRO A 143 5.84 4.94 -10.59
C PRO A 143 5.81 6.31 -11.28
N HIS A 144 5.03 6.44 -12.37
CA HIS A 144 4.91 7.70 -13.10
C HIS A 144 4.26 8.82 -12.27
N GLN A 145 3.29 8.48 -11.42
CA GLN A 145 2.65 9.44 -10.51
C GLN A 145 3.65 9.94 -9.45
N VAL A 146 4.48 9.05 -8.91
CA VAL A 146 5.55 9.41 -7.99
C VAL A 146 6.57 10.32 -8.67
N ASP A 147 7.02 9.98 -9.87
CA ASP A 147 7.98 10.79 -10.64
C ASP A 147 7.43 12.20 -10.91
N ALA A 148 6.17 12.30 -11.33
CA ALA A 148 5.50 13.57 -11.58
C ALA A 148 5.38 14.41 -10.30
N PHE A 149 5.02 13.79 -9.17
CA PHE A 149 4.91 14.47 -7.89
C PHE A 149 6.29 14.97 -7.39
N VAL A 150 7.32 14.13 -7.46
CA VAL A 150 8.69 14.50 -7.06
C VAL A 150 9.19 15.67 -7.91
N ALA A 151 8.95 15.66 -9.22
CA ALA A 151 9.32 16.76 -10.11
C ALA A 151 8.60 18.07 -9.75
N ALA A 152 7.32 18.00 -9.35
CA ALA A 152 6.54 19.16 -8.93
C ALA A 152 6.99 19.74 -7.57
N VAL A 153 7.42 18.90 -6.63
CA VAL A 153 7.85 19.33 -5.29
C VAL A 153 9.31 19.80 -5.24
N ALA A 154 10.20 19.24 -6.08
CA ALA A 154 11.60 19.62 -6.14
C ALA A 154 11.89 21.14 -6.22
N PRO A 155 11.19 21.95 -7.04
CA PRO A 155 11.40 23.40 -7.05
C PRO A 155 10.98 24.09 -5.75
N LEU A 156 10.00 23.57 -5.01
CA LEU A 156 9.56 24.12 -3.72
C LEU A 156 10.68 24.01 -2.68
N GLY A 157 11.38 22.87 -2.65
CA GLY A 157 12.54 22.68 -1.75
C GLY A 157 13.69 23.63 -2.04
N LYS A 158 13.86 24.06 -3.30
CA LYS A 158 14.90 25.02 -3.72
C LYS A 158 14.50 26.49 -3.50
N LYS A 159 13.21 26.78 -3.35
CA LYS A 159 12.67 28.14 -3.23
C LYS A 159 13.18 28.88 -1.99
N HIS A 160 13.44 28.15 -0.90
CA HIS A 160 13.86 28.71 0.38
C HIS A 160 15.24 28.16 0.77
N LYS A 161 16.25 29.04 0.78
CA LYS A 161 17.63 28.69 1.13
C LYS A 161 17.68 28.06 2.53
N GLY A 162 18.29 26.88 2.63
CA GLY A 162 18.48 26.15 3.89
C GLY A 162 17.26 25.37 4.39
N ALA A 163 16.07 25.52 3.78
CA ALA A 163 14.86 24.83 4.24
C ALA A 163 14.93 23.31 4.02
N ALA A 164 15.47 22.86 2.88
CA ALA A 164 15.63 21.44 2.58
C ALA A 164 16.70 20.74 3.45
N ASP A 165 17.64 21.51 4.01
CA ASP A 165 18.75 21.02 4.82
C ASP A 165 18.40 20.94 6.31
N TYR A 166 17.25 21.47 6.70
CA TYR A 166 16.78 21.43 8.08
C TYR A 166 16.76 20.00 8.64
N ARG A 167 17.12 19.89 9.92
CA ARG A 167 17.15 18.64 10.68
C ARG A 167 16.41 18.86 11.99
N PRO A 168 15.49 17.95 12.36
CA PRO A 168 14.82 18.06 13.64
C PRO A 168 15.85 17.94 14.77
N GLY A 169 15.57 18.63 15.86
CA GLY A 169 16.28 18.48 17.12
C GLY A 169 16.13 17.07 17.70
N LYS A 170 16.84 16.81 18.79
CA LYS A 170 16.71 15.55 19.51
C LYS A 170 15.34 15.53 20.20
N LEU A 171 14.49 14.58 19.84
CA LEU A 171 13.27 14.29 20.59
C LEU A 171 13.66 13.87 22.02
N LEU A 172 13.04 14.51 23.01
CA LEU A 172 13.22 14.25 24.45
C LEU A 172 12.67 12.87 24.84
#